data_AF-A0A8T5LC38-F1
#
_entry.id   AF-A0A8T5LC38-F1
#
_cell.length_a   1.000
_cell.length_b   1.000
_cell.length_c   1.000
_cell.angle_alpha   90.00
_cell.angle_beta   90.00
_cell.angle_gamma   90.00
#
_symmetry.space_group_name_H-M   'P 1'
#
loop_
_entity.id
_entity.type
_entity.pdbx_description
1 polymer ?
#
loop_
_entity_poly.entity_id
_entity_poly.type
_entity_poly.pdbx_seq_one_letter_code
_entity_poly.pdbx_strand_id
1 'polypeptide(L)'
;EIKEVRERKIISRKVKEELPYDKILFEKLRALRKQIADEKNFPPYIIFNDKTLQEMASQFPGNNEEFLKIKGVGEQKLEDYGELFLKIINEYVKENGVNLGEIPEEDFQENKRSKKRHLSRNYQKTKEMVFNKLTKKEMARINGVKENRIIYHIEKLIEGGEELDINYLLPLKEIFEKIKNAFKKFGTERLAPIYNYFNGKFSYDDIRLVRSSILLENRNDKSNHHQRLEEIKEEFPNAYEPWSEEEEDKLKKLFSKNVPIQALAKIFKRQPSAIKSRLRKFEDPLL
;
A
#
# COMPACT_ATOMS: atom_id res chain seq x y z
N GLU A 1 42.91 -5.60 -33.48
CA GLU A 1 41.55 -6.11 -33.18
C GLU A 1 41.27 -6.56 -31.73
N ILE A 2 42.21 -7.12 -30.96
CA ILE A 2 41.89 -7.60 -29.58
C ILE A 2 41.96 -6.49 -28.50
N LYS A 3 42.64 -5.36 -28.74
CA LYS A 3 42.69 -4.22 -27.79
C LYS A 3 41.43 -3.33 -27.82
N GLU A 4 40.83 -3.08 -28.98
CA GLU A 4 39.62 -2.24 -29.11
C GLU A 4 38.37 -2.87 -28.48
N VAL A 5 38.28 -4.20 -28.43
CA VAL A 5 37.14 -4.91 -27.80
C VAL A 5 37.20 -4.79 -26.27
N ARG A 6 38.39 -4.62 -25.68
CA ARG A 6 38.54 -4.42 -24.23
C ARG A 6 38.22 -2.99 -23.78
N GLU A 7 38.50 -1.98 -24.59
CA GLU A 7 38.15 -0.58 -24.26
C GLU A 7 36.65 -0.31 -24.36
N ARG A 8 35.92 -0.96 -25.28
CA ARG A 8 34.45 -0.85 -25.36
C ARG A 8 33.70 -1.49 -24.19
N LYS A 9 34.34 -2.39 -23.44
CA LYS A 9 33.71 -3.10 -22.31
C LYS A 9 33.83 -2.37 -20.96
N ILE A 10 34.57 -1.25 -20.91
CA ILE A 10 34.76 -0.43 -19.70
C ILE A 10 33.77 0.76 -19.66
N ILE A 11 33.10 1.08 -20.78
CA ILE A 11 32.21 2.26 -20.88
C ILE A 11 30.73 1.96 -20.54
N SER A 12 30.31 0.70 -20.35
CA SER A 12 28.90 0.38 -20.02
C SER A 12 28.59 0.28 -18.53
N ARG A 13 29.34 1.01 -17.69
CA ARG A 13 28.95 1.25 -16.30
C ARG A 13 27.74 2.20 -16.32
N LYS A 14 26.55 1.60 -16.46
CA LYS A 14 25.23 2.23 -16.41
C LYS A 14 25.23 3.36 -15.38
N VAL A 15 25.28 4.59 -15.90
CA VAL A 15 24.85 5.79 -15.19
C VAL A 15 23.41 5.50 -14.79
N LYS A 16 23.21 5.37 -13.49
CA LYS A 16 21.90 5.23 -12.87
C LYS A 16 21.26 6.60 -13.04
N GLU A 17 20.26 6.72 -13.91
CA GLU A 17 19.52 7.97 -14.10
C GLU A 17 18.96 8.43 -12.75
N GLU A 18 19.68 9.34 -12.09
CA GLU A 18 19.15 10.19 -11.05
C GLU A 18 18.23 11.19 -11.75
N LEU A 19 16.95 11.18 -11.39
CA LEU A 19 16.02 12.21 -11.86
C LEU A 19 16.63 13.58 -11.49
N PRO A 20 16.76 14.54 -12.42
CA PRO A 20 17.16 15.89 -12.03
C PRO A 20 16.07 16.45 -11.09
N TYR A 21 16.43 16.70 -9.84
CA TYR A 21 15.57 17.32 -8.84
C TYR A 21 16.21 18.62 -8.35
N ASP A 22 15.37 19.57 -7.95
CA ASP A 22 15.83 20.84 -7.42
C ASP A 22 16.48 20.64 -6.04
N LYS A 23 17.79 20.94 -5.95
CA LYS A 23 18.57 20.73 -4.73
C LYS A 23 18.17 21.69 -3.60
N ILE A 24 17.72 22.89 -3.94
CA ILE A 24 17.34 23.91 -2.96
C ILE A 24 16.01 23.50 -2.33
N LEU A 25 15.03 23.14 -3.15
CA LEU A 25 13.76 22.61 -2.67
C LEU A 25 13.96 21.31 -1.88
N PHE A 26 14.81 20.39 -2.35
CA PHE A 26 15.12 19.15 -1.63
C PHE A 26 15.65 19.42 -0.21
N GLU A 27 16.58 20.35 -0.03
CA GLU A 27 17.10 20.69 1.30
C GLU A 27 16.04 21.39 2.19
N LYS A 28 15.17 22.24 1.62
CA LYS A 28 14.01 22.79 2.36
C LYS A 28 13.06 21.69 2.85
N LEU A 29 12.72 20.71 1.99
CA LEU A 29 11.87 19.58 2.35
C LEU A 29 12.54 18.64 3.36
N ARG A 30 13.87 18.47 3.27
CA ARG A 30 14.66 17.68 4.20
C ARG A 30 14.69 18.32 5.59
N ALA A 31 14.82 19.64 5.67
CA ALA A 31 14.76 20.39 6.91
C ALA A 31 13.38 20.27 7.59
N LEU A 32 12.29 20.46 6.83
CA LEU A 32 10.92 20.27 7.32
C LEU A 32 10.71 18.85 7.85
N ARG A 33 11.15 17.84 7.10
CA ARG A 33 11.07 16.44 7.53
C ARG A 33 11.79 16.21 8.84
N LYS A 34 12.97 16.78 9.02
CA LYS A 34 13.74 16.66 10.27
C LYS A 34 12.99 17.30 11.44
N GLN A 35 12.47 18.51 11.25
CA GLN A 35 11.69 19.20 12.28
C GLN A 35 10.48 18.37 12.75
N ILE A 36 9.67 17.86 11.82
CA ILE A 36 8.51 17.02 12.14
C ILE A 36 8.95 15.72 12.85
N ALA A 37 10.07 15.15 12.43
CA ALA A 37 10.61 13.94 13.01
C ALA A 37 11.12 14.16 14.45
N ASP A 38 11.77 15.29 14.70
CA ASP A 38 12.23 15.69 16.04
C ASP A 38 11.01 15.97 16.96
N GLU A 39 9.98 16.67 16.46
CA GLU A 39 8.72 16.92 17.19
C GLU A 39 7.97 15.63 17.55
N LYS A 40 7.94 14.65 16.63
CA LYS A 40 7.28 13.34 16.85
C LYS A 40 8.21 12.30 17.47
N ASN A 41 9.45 12.65 17.77
CA ASN A 41 10.50 11.77 18.28
C ASN A 41 10.68 10.48 17.44
N PHE A 42 10.67 10.63 16.12
CA PHE A 42 10.84 9.55 15.14
C PHE A 42 12.09 9.76 14.29
N PRO A 43 12.71 8.69 13.75
CA PRO A 43 13.71 8.82 12.70
C PRO A 43 13.13 9.52 11.44
N PRO A 44 13.83 10.51 10.84
CA PRO A 44 13.28 11.34 9.75
C PRO A 44 12.75 10.57 8.55
N TYR A 45 13.39 9.46 8.18
CA TYR A 45 12.98 8.67 7.01
C TYR A 45 11.59 8.03 7.14
N ILE A 46 11.02 7.94 8.34
CA ILE A 46 9.66 7.42 8.59
C ILE A 46 8.61 8.35 7.98
N ILE A 47 8.82 9.66 8.09
CA ILE A 47 7.93 10.69 7.53
C ILE A 47 7.94 10.58 6.01
N PHE A 48 9.11 10.77 5.38
CA PHE A 48 9.34 10.48 3.96
C PHE A 48 10.79 10.03 3.74
N ASN A 49 11.03 9.08 2.83
CA ASN A 49 12.41 8.73 2.46
C ASN A 49 12.98 9.78 1.50
N ASP A 50 14.31 9.81 1.34
CA ASP A 50 14.99 10.80 0.48
C ASP A 50 14.52 10.71 -0.98
N LYS A 51 14.22 9.51 -1.48
CA LYS A 51 13.72 9.34 -2.85
C LYS A 51 12.35 9.99 -3.06
N THR A 52 11.47 9.94 -2.05
CA THR A 52 10.18 10.62 -2.07
C THR A 52 10.37 12.14 -2.04
N LEU A 53 11.29 12.66 -1.23
CA LEU A 53 11.62 14.09 -1.23
C LEU A 53 12.25 14.56 -2.55
N GLN A 54 13.11 13.74 -3.17
CA GLN A 54 13.67 14.01 -4.50
C GLN A 54 12.59 14.03 -5.58
N GLU A 55 11.60 13.14 -5.48
CA GLU A 55 10.48 13.11 -6.43
C GLU A 55 9.56 14.32 -6.25
N MET A 56 9.31 14.79 -5.01
CA MET A 56 8.62 16.06 -4.74
C MET A 56 9.40 17.25 -5.31
N ALA A 57 10.71 17.28 -5.09
CA ALA A 57 11.60 18.34 -5.59
C ALA A 57 11.83 18.30 -7.11
N SER A 58 11.34 17.27 -7.79
CA SER A 58 11.39 17.13 -9.24
C SER A 58 10.04 17.43 -9.89
N GLN A 59 8.93 17.04 -9.24
CA GLN A 59 7.58 17.16 -9.80
C GLN A 59 6.77 18.36 -9.28
N PHE A 60 7.23 19.03 -8.22
CA PHE A 60 6.59 20.23 -7.65
C PHE A 60 5.06 20.11 -7.47
N PRO A 61 4.57 19.07 -6.75
CA PRO A 61 3.13 18.91 -6.54
C PRO A 61 2.53 20.14 -5.87
N GLY A 62 1.52 20.76 -6.50
CA GLY A 62 0.88 21.98 -6.03
C GLY A 62 -0.41 21.75 -5.26
N ASN A 63 -0.99 20.55 -5.36
CA ASN A 63 -2.26 20.17 -4.73
C ASN A 63 -2.24 18.72 -4.21
N ASN A 64 -3.27 18.35 -3.44
CA ASN A 64 -3.38 17.03 -2.80
C ASN A 64 -3.37 15.86 -3.81
N GLU A 65 -3.99 16.04 -4.98
CA GLU A 65 -4.04 15.00 -6.01
C GLU A 65 -2.67 14.73 -6.63
N GLU A 66 -1.90 15.78 -6.89
CA GLU A 66 -0.51 15.68 -7.36
C GLU A 66 0.42 15.13 -6.29
N PHE A 67 0.21 15.53 -5.03
CA PHE A 67 0.98 15.01 -3.90
C PHE A 67 0.79 13.49 -3.74
N LEU A 68 -0.42 12.98 -3.93
CA LEU A 68 -0.71 11.53 -3.92
C LEU A 68 -0.06 10.76 -5.08
N LYS A 69 0.29 11.42 -6.18
CA LYS A 69 0.99 10.78 -7.31
C LYS A 69 2.48 10.55 -7.01
N ILE A 70 3.05 11.23 -6.02
CA ILE A 70 4.44 11.05 -5.58
C ILE A 70 4.62 9.68 -4.92
N LYS A 71 5.64 8.91 -5.34
CA LYS A 71 5.86 7.56 -4.78
C LYS A 71 6.30 7.66 -3.33
N GLY A 72 5.55 6.98 -2.45
CA GLY A 72 5.80 6.98 -1.01
C GLY A 72 4.92 7.97 -0.24
N VAL A 73 4.06 8.72 -0.94
CA VAL A 73 2.91 9.42 -0.38
C VAL A 73 1.67 8.54 -0.58
N GLY A 74 0.94 8.30 0.50
CA GLY A 74 -0.37 7.64 0.49
C GLY A 74 -1.35 8.46 1.31
N GLU A 75 -2.64 8.09 1.30
CA GLU A 75 -3.72 8.87 1.93
C GLU A 75 -3.41 9.31 3.36
N GLN A 76 -2.93 8.40 4.21
CA GLN A 76 -2.54 8.74 5.59
C GLN A 76 -1.40 9.78 5.66
N LYS A 77 -0.41 9.70 4.78
CA LYS A 77 0.70 10.67 4.77
C LYS A 77 0.31 12.01 4.15
N LEU A 78 -0.64 11.99 3.22
CA LEU A 78 -1.26 13.20 2.71
C LEU A 78 -2.04 13.89 3.85
N GLU A 79 -2.83 13.14 4.61
CA GLU A 79 -3.59 13.68 5.74
C GLU A 79 -2.66 14.20 6.86
N ASP A 80 -1.65 13.41 7.24
CA ASP A 80 -0.77 13.73 8.36
C ASP A 80 0.25 14.85 8.05
N TYR A 81 0.69 14.98 6.79
CA TYR A 81 1.84 15.83 6.41
C TYR A 81 1.62 16.66 5.14
N GLY A 82 0.58 16.39 4.35
CA GLY A 82 0.39 16.98 3.02
C GLY A 82 0.36 18.50 3.02
N GLU A 83 -0.39 19.10 3.95
CA GLU A 83 -0.51 20.56 4.07
C GLU A 83 0.86 21.23 4.28
N LEU A 84 1.68 20.72 5.19
CA LEU A 84 2.99 21.28 5.54
C LEU A 84 3.96 21.21 4.36
N PHE A 85 4.00 20.08 3.65
CA PHE A 85 4.90 19.89 2.52
C PHE A 85 4.44 20.67 1.29
N LEU A 86 3.13 20.66 0.98
CA LEU A 86 2.56 21.44 -0.13
C LEU A 86 2.75 22.94 0.06
N LYS A 87 2.67 23.44 1.30
CA LYS A 87 2.93 24.84 1.61
C LYS A 87 4.35 25.25 1.20
N ILE A 88 5.38 24.51 1.64
CA ILE A 88 6.78 24.80 1.29
C ILE A 88 7.01 24.72 -0.22
N ILE A 89 6.41 23.74 -0.90
CA ILE A 89 6.55 23.56 -2.36
C ILE A 89 5.92 24.75 -3.09
N ASN A 90 4.71 25.16 -2.71
CA ASN A 90 4.01 26.28 -3.33
C ASN A 90 4.67 27.63 -3.06
N GLU A 91 5.21 27.84 -1.85
CA GLU A 91 6.02 29.01 -1.51
C GLU A 91 7.30 29.05 -2.37
N TYR A 92 7.99 27.91 -2.49
CA TYR A 92 9.19 27.79 -3.33
C TYR A 92 8.92 28.10 -4.81
N VAL A 93 7.82 27.58 -5.37
CA VAL A 93 7.41 27.81 -6.77
C VAL A 93 7.09 29.28 -7.01
N LYS A 94 6.41 29.96 -6.07
CA LYS A 94 6.11 31.39 -6.14
C LYS A 94 7.35 32.28 -6.02
N GLU A 95 8.27 31.94 -5.12
CA GLU A 95 9.51 32.70 -4.88
C GLU A 95 10.51 32.62 -6.03
N ASN A 96 10.59 31.45 -6.70
CA ASN A 96 11.62 31.17 -7.70
C ASN A 96 11.11 31.26 -9.15
N GLY A 97 9.86 31.72 -9.36
CA GLY A 97 9.31 31.93 -10.69
C GLY A 97 9.38 30.69 -11.59
N VAL A 98 9.16 29.49 -11.02
CA VAL A 98 9.12 28.25 -11.81
C VAL A 98 7.90 28.34 -12.72
N ASN A 99 8.16 28.67 -13.98
CA ASN A 99 7.16 28.89 -15.00
C ASN A 99 6.50 27.54 -15.35
N LEU A 100 5.40 27.22 -14.66
CA LEU A 100 4.48 26.16 -15.05
C LEU A 100 3.79 26.62 -16.33
N GLY A 101 4.43 26.35 -17.47
CA GLY A 101 3.92 26.71 -18.78
C GLY A 101 2.45 26.28 -18.93
N GLU A 102 1.62 27.24 -19.33
CA GLU A 102 0.23 27.05 -19.69
C GLU A 102 0.09 25.81 -20.59
N ILE A 103 -0.70 24.84 -20.16
CA ILE A 103 -1.10 23.72 -20.99
C ILE A 103 -2.44 24.11 -21.64
N PRO A 104 -2.53 24.20 -22.97
CA PRO A 104 -3.80 24.39 -23.67
C PRO A 104 -4.78 23.27 -23.33
N GLU A 105 -6.02 23.64 -23.05
CA GLU A 105 -7.17 22.75 -22.97
C GLU A 105 -7.39 22.09 -24.34
N GLU A 106 -6.84 20.90 -24.59
CA GLU A 106 -7.34 19.92 -25.57
C GLU A 106 -6.38 18.71 -25.65
N ASP A 107 -6.61 17.70 -24.83
CA ASP A 107 -6.58 16.26 -25.22
C ASP A 107 -6.88 15.38 -23.98
N PHE A 108 -8.12 15.47 -23.51
CA PHE A 108 -8.68 14.52 -22.55
C PHE A 108 -9.48 13.44 -23.29
N GLN A 109 -8.84 12.65 -24.14
CA GLN A 109 -9.41 11.34 -24.53
C GLN A 109 -8.39 10.20 -24.52
N GLU A 110 -8.81 9.14 -23.82
CA GLU A 110 -8.33 7.77 -23.85
C GLU A 110 -6.91 7.44 -23.37
N ASN A 111 -6.82 6.94 -22.12
CA ASN A 111 -6.36 5.55 -21.88
C ASN A 111 -6.59 5.06 -20.43
N LYS A 112 -7.86 4.91 -20.02
CA LYS A 112 -8.24 4.25 -18.75
C LYS A 112 -8.27 2.71 -18.82
N ARG A 113 -7.94 2.07 -19.95
CA ARG A 113 -8.12 0.61 -20.15
C ARG A 113 -6.85 -0.24 -20.08
N SER A 114 -5.65 0.33 -20.11
CA SER A 114 -4.40 -0.44 -20.27
C SER A 114 -3.68 -0.87 -18.98
N LYS A 115 -3.87 -0.19 -17.83
CA LYS A 115 -3.18 -0.55 -16.57
C LYS A 115 -3.83 -1.69 -15.75
N LYS A 116 -5.14 -1.95 -15.91
CA LYS A 116 -5.83 -3.04 -15.19
C LYS A 116 -5.42 -4.44 -15.69
N ARG A 117 -5.09 -4.59 -16.98
CA ARG A 117 -4.72 -5.89 -17.59
C ARG A 117 -3.33 -6.40 -17.19
N HIS A 118 -2.37 -5.52 -16.87
CA HIS A 118 -1.00 -5.93 -16.54
C HIS A 118 -0.79 -6.36 -15.09
N LEU A 119 -1.53 -5.77 -14.14
CA LEU A 119 -1.41 -6.17 -12.73
C LEU A 119 -1.90 -7.62 -12.53
N SER A 120 -3.00 -8.00 -13.18
CA SER A 120 -3.53 -9.38 -13.21
C SER A 120 -2.54 -10.40 -13.81
N ARG A 121 -1.86 -10.07 -14.92
CA ARG A 121 -0.88 -10.97 -15.55
C ARG A 121 0.35 -11.22 -14.66
N ASN A 122 0.81 -10.21 -13.93
CA ASN A 122 1.96 -10.32 -13.03
C ASN A 122 1.66 -11.18 -11.79
N TYR A 123 0.43 -11.10 -11.26
CA TYR A 123 -0.02 -11.98 -10.17
C TYR A 123 -0.10 -13.43 -10.65
N GLN A 124 -0.72 -13.69 -11.80
CA GLN A 124 -0.81 -15.05 -12.35
C GLN A 124 0.57 -15.67 -12.61
N LYS A 125 1.50 -14.88 -13.16
CA LYS A 125 2.88 -15.33 -13.38
C LYS A 125 3.62 -15.59 -12.06
N THR A 126 3.37 -14.77 -11.02
CA THR A 126 3.93 -15.01 -9.68
C THR A 126 3.37 -16.30 -9.08
N LYS A 127 2.06 -16.54 -9.21
CA LYS A 127 1.38 -17.77 -8.76
C LYS A 127 2.00 -19.01 -9.40
N GLU A 128 2.22 -19.00 -10.71
CA GLU A 128 2.87 -20.09 -11.44
C GLU A 128 4.30 -20.33 -10.95
N MET A 129 5.08 -19.28 -10.70
CA MET A 129 6.43 -19.43 -10.17
C MET A 129 6.47 -19.99 -8.76
N VAL A 130 5.51 -19.62 -7.91
CA VAL A 130 5.35 -20.19 -6.56
C VAL A 130 4.99 -21.67 -6.64
N PHE A 131 4.06 -22.04 -7.53
CA PHE A 131 3.71 -23.44 -7.79
C PHE A 131 4.92 -24.28 -8.21
N ASN A 132 5.79 -23.71 -9.05
CA ASN A 132 7.05 -24.32 -9.48
C ASN A 132 8.19 -24.22 -8.43
N LYS A 133 7.90 -23.74 -7.22
CA LYS A 133 8.84 -23.61 -6.08
C LYS A 133 10.09 -22.78 -6.37
N LEU A 134 9.99 -21.76 -7.23
CA LEU A 134 11.10 -20.84 -7.50
C LEU A 134 11.37 -19.97 -6.28
N THR A 135 12.64 -19.69 -6.01
CA THR A 135 13.05 -18.78 -4.94
C THR A 135 12.62 -17.35 -5.22
N LYS A 136 12.44 -16.54 -4.16
CA LYS A 136 12.12 -15.10 -4.30
C LYS A 136 13.10 -14.35 -5.21
N LYS A 137 14.38 -14.71 -5.20
CA LYS A 137 15.43 -14.11 -6.03
C LYS A 137 15.28 -14.46 -7.52
N GLU A 138 14.94 -15.72 -7.83
CA GLU A 138 14.68 -16.16 -9.19
C GLU A 138 13.41 -15.52 -9.75
N MET A 139 12.34 -15.50 -8.94
CA MET A 139 11.08 -14.84 -9.30
C MET A 139 11.29 -13.36 -9.60
N ALA A 140 12.08 -12.66 -8.77
CA ALA A 140 12.44 -11.27 -8.97
C ALA A 140 13.19 -11.07 -10.30
N ARG A 141 14.20 -11.90 -10.57
CA ARG A 141 14.98 -11.87 -11.81
C ARG A 141 14.12 -12.08 -13.07
N ILE A 142 13.25 -13.11 -13.07
CA ILE A 142 12.41 -13.46 -14.24
C ILE A 142 11.32 -12.41 -14.49
N ASN A 143 10.88 -11.70 -13.45
CA ASN A 143 9.90 -10.63 -13.57
C ASN A 143 10.53 -9.24 -13.79
N GLY A 144 11.85 -9.10 -13.71
CA GLY A 144 12.52 -7.80 -13.80
C GLY A 144 12.12 -6.86 -12.64
N VAL A 145 11.78 -7.41 -11.47
CA VAL A 145 11.37 -6.64 -10.27
C VAL A 145 12.28 -6.99 -9.10
N LYS A 146 12.12 -6.27 -7.98
CA LYS A 146 12.82 -6.58 -6.71
C LYS A 146 12.08 -7.68 -5.93
N GLU A 147 12.80 -8.40 -5.07
CA GLU A 147 12.24 -9.49 -4.23
C GLU A 147 11.05 -9.03 -3.38
N ASN A 148 11.11 -7.83 -2.81
CA ASN A 148 10.01 -7.27 -2.03
C ASN A 148 8.70 -7.11 -2.83
N ARG A 149 8.77 -6.92 -4.16
CA ARG A 149 7.59 -6.86 -5.03
C ARG A 149 7.00 -8.25 -5.27
N ILE A 150 7.83 -9.28 -5.34
CA ILE A 150 7.36 -10.68 -5.38
C ILE A 150 6.63 -11.03 -4.09
N ILE A 151 7.19 -10.66 -2.94
CA ILE A 151 6.56 -10.89 -1.63
C ILE A 151 5.21 -10.16 -1.54
N TYR A 152 5.15 -8.91 -2.01
CA TYR A 152 3.89 -8.17 -2.13
C TYR A 152 2.88 -8.85 -3.06
N HIS A 153 3.32 -9.44 -4.17
CA HIS A 153 2.42 -10.19 -5.05
C HIS A 153 1.85 -11.44 -4.38
N ILE A 154 2.70 -12.20 -3.66
CA ILE A 154 2.28 -13.37 -2.88
C ILE A 154 1.25 -12.97 -1.83
N GLU A 155 1.51 -11.89 -1.09
CA GLU A 155 0.59 -11.35 -0.10
C GLU A 155 -0.76 -10.97 -0.72
N LYS A 156 -0.77 -10.29 -1.88
CA LYS A 156 -2.01 -9.92 -2.57
C LYS A 156 -2.77 -11.11 -3.14
N LEU A 157 -2.07 -12.14 -3.63
CA LEU A 157 -2.68 -13.39 -4.07
C LEU A 157 -3.38 -14.08 -2.89
N ILE A 158 -2.70 -14.20 -1.75
CA ILE A 158 -3.27 -14.77 -0.53
C ILE A 158 -4.44 -13.92 -0.06
N GLU A 159 -4.32 -12.60 0.10
CA GLU A 159 -5.45 -11.72 0.44
C GLU A 159 -6.64 -11.90 -0.51
N GLY A 160 -6.38 -12.10 -1.81
CA GLY A 160 -7.36 -12.38 -2.85
C GLY A 160 -8.00 -13.77 -2.81
N GLY A 161 -7.63 -14.63 -1.87
CA GLY A 161 -8.24 -15.95 -1.67
C GLY A 161 -7.43 -17.13 -2.21
N GLU A 162 -6.26 -16.88 -2.80
CA GLU A 162 -5.45 -17.95 -3.40
C GLU A 162 -4.75 -18.81 -2.35
N GLU A 163 -4.84 -20.13 -2.52
CA GLU A 163 -4.07 -21.09 -1.74
C GLU A 163 -2.70 -21.29 -2.40
N LEU A 164 -1.62 -20.96 -1.66
CA LEU A 164 -0.24 -21.05 -2.15
C LEU A 164 0.63 -21.80 -1.14
N ASP A 165 1.43 -22.77 -1.59
CA ASP A 165 2.50 -23.36 -0.78
C ASP A 165 3.71 -22.41 -0.78
N ILE A 166 3.85 -21.63 0.30
CA ILE A 166 4.97 -20.69 0.47
C ILE A 166 5.99 -21.15 1.51
N ASN A 167 5.87 -22.38 2.02
CA ASN A 167 6.69 -22.85 3.14
C ASN A 167 8.19 -22.79 2.85
N TYR A 168 8.56 -23.07 1.59
CA TYR A 168 9.95 -23.03 1.12
C TYR A 168 10.52 -21.61 1.00
N LEU A 169 9.67 -20.57 1.08
CA LEU A 169 10.09 -19.17 1.05
C LEU A 169 10.28 -18.59 2.46
N LEU A 170 9.78 -19.27 3.49
CA LEU A 170 9.84 -18.81 4.88
C LEU A 170 11.29 -18.70 5.36
N PRO A 171 11.55 -17.81 6.34
CA PRO A 171 12.85 -17.74 6.98
C PRO A 171 13.16 -19.05 7.74
N LEU A 172 14.41 -19.21 8.18
CA LEU A 172 14.84 -20.34 9.00
C LEU A 172 13.89 -20.57 10.20
N LYS A 173 13.67 -21.83 10.56
CA LYS A 173 12.70 -22.25 11.59
C LYS A 173 12.79 -21.43 12.89
N GLU A 174 13.99 -21.15 13.39
CA GLU A 174 14.19 -20.35 14.60
C GLU A 174 13.71 -18.90 14.47
N ILE A 175 13.89 -18.29 13.28
CA ILE A 175 13.44 -16.94 12.98
C ILE A 175 11.92 -16.94 12.80
N PHE A 176 11.40 -17.93 12.06
CA PHE A 176 9.97 -18.13 11.86
C PHE A 176 9.23 -18.20 13.20
N GLU A 177 9.65 -19.06 14.14
CA GLU A 177 8.99 -19.22 15.44
C GLU A 177 9.01 -17.94 16.28
N LYS A 178 10.12 -17.19 16.25
CA LYS A 178 10.22 -15.90 16.94
C LYS A 178 9.20 -14.90 16.40
N ILE A 179 9.14 -14.73 15.09
CA ILE A 179 8.21 -13.81 14.44
C ILE A 179 6.76 -14.28 14.63
N LYS A 180 6.48 -15.59 14.52
CA LYS A 180 5.15 -16.18 14.73
C LYS A 180 4.64 -15.91 16.15
N ASN A 181 5.48 -16.06 17.16
CA ASN A 181 5.11 -15.74 18.55
C ASN A 181 4.89 -14.24 18.78
N ALA A 182 5.63 -13.37 18.08
CA ALA A 182 5.34 -11.94 18.12
C ALA A 182 3.95 -11.63 17.50
N PHE A 183 3.58 -12.29 16.40
CA PHE A 183 2.23 -12.14 15.83
C PHE A 183 1.12 -12.62 16.77
N LYS A 184 1.34 -13.68 17.56
CA LYS A 184 0.39 -14.09 18.62
C LYS A 184 0.18 -13.00 19.67
N LYS A 185 1.22 -12.20 19.97
CA LYS A 185 1.18 -11.14 20.99
C LYS A 185 0.56 -9.84 20.48
N PHE A 186 0.85 -9.44 19.24
CA PHE A 186 0.50 -8.12 18.72
C PHE A 186 -0.57 -8.13 17.62
N GLY A 187 -1.00 -9.31 17.16
CA GLY A 187 -1.95 -9.48 16.06
C GLY A 187 -1.31 -9.32 14.68
N THR A 188 -2.04 -9.74 13.64
CA THR A 188 -1.55 -9.80 12.25
C THR A 188 -1.80 -8.53 11.43
N GLU A 189 -2.56 -7.57 11.97
CA GLU A 189 -3.00 -6.39 11.23
C GLU A 189 -1.86 -5.46 10.82
N ARG A 190 -0.89 -5.24 11.73
CA ARG A 190 0.19 -4.26 11.54
C ARG A 190 1.55 -4.92 11.72
N LEU A 191 2.48 -4.60 10.82
CA LEU A 191 3.85 -5.12 10.85
C LEU A 191 4.78 -4.30 11.74
N ALA A 192 4.52 -3.00 11.91
CA ALA A 192 5.37 -2.09 12.67
C ALA A 192 5.57 -2.50 14.14
N PRO A 193 4.54 -2.95 14.88
CA PRO A 193 4.72 -3.46 16.25
C PRO A 193 5.68 -4.65 16.32
N ILE A 194 5.60 -5.57 15.34
CA ILE A 194 6.48 -6.74 15.25
C ILE A 194 7.93 -6.31 14.95
N TYR A 195 8.11 -5.41 13.99
CA TYR A 195 9.42 -4.91 13.60
C TYR A 195 10.12 -4.18 14.76
N ASN A 196 9.37 -3.32 15.46
CA ASN A 196 9.86 -2.57 16.62
C ASN A 196 10.16 -3.49 17.81
N TYR A 197 9.35 -4.52 18.05
CA TYR A 197 9.58 -5.49 19.12
C TYR A 197 10.95 -6.19 19.00
N PHE A 198 11.43 -6.38 17.78
CA PHE A 198 12.75 -6.96 17.50
C PHE A 198 13.83 -5.91 17.23
N ASN A 199 13.57 -4.62 17.46
CA ASN A 199 14.48 -3.51 17.17
C ASN A 199 15.06 -3.58 15.75
N GLY A 200 14.23 -3.96 14.77
CA GLY A 200 14.62 -4.07 13.36
C GLY A 200 15.56 -5.23 13.02
N LYS A 201 15.79 -6.18 13.94
CA LYS A 201 16.62 -7.38 13.71
C LYS A 201 16.14 -8.27 12.58
N PHE A 202 14.85 -8.24 12.25
CA PHE A 202 14.25 -9.01 11.16
C PHE A 202 13.73 -8.10 10.07
N SER A 203 13.90 -8.52 8.81
CA SER A 203 13.47 -7.73 7.66
C SER A 203 11.94 -7.70 7.55
N TYR A 204 11.39 -6.63 6.95
CA TYR A 204 9.96 -6.59 6.63
C TYR A 204 9.54 -7.72 5.69
N ASP A 205 10.45 -8.20 4.85
CA ASP A 205 10.22 -9.29 3.92
C ASP A 205 9.97 -10.61 4.68
N ASP A 206 10.79 -10.92 5.69
CA ASP A 206 10.60 -12.09 6.57
C ASP A 206 9.30 -11.98 7.37
N ILE A 207 9.04 -10.79 7.94
CA ILE A 207 7.83 -10.53 8.71
C ILE A 207 6.57 -10.72 7.84
N ARG A 208 6.58 -10.25 6.59
CA ARG A 208 5.48 -10.44 5.63
C ARG A 208 5.26 -11.90 5.29
N LEU A 209 6.33 -12.65 5.01
CA LEU A 209 6.24 -14.06 4.66
C LEU A 209 5.67 -14.90 5.82
N VAL A 210 6.11 -14.63 7.05
CA VAL A 210 5.56 -15.27 8.25
C VAL A 210 4.08 -14.92 8.43
N ARG A 211 3.69 -13.65 8.25
CA ARG A 211 2.28 -13.24 8.28
C ARG A 211 1.45 -14.00 7.24
N SER A 212 1.93 -14.06 6.00
CA SER A 212 1.27 -14.77 4.90
C SER A 212 1.05 -16.24 5.21
N SER A 213 2.03 -16.91 5.86
CA SER A 213 1.89 -18.29 6.30
C SER A 213 0.82 -18.45 7.39
N ILE A 214 0.79 -17.56 8.39
CA ILE A 214 -0.25 -17.56 9.43
C ILE A 214 -1.65 -17.38 8.82
N LEU A 215 -1.80 -16.46 7.86
CA LEU A 215 -3.07 -16.21 7.19
C LEU A 215 -3.56 -17.42 6.38
N LEU A 216 -2.65 -18.18 5.78
CA LEU A 216 -2.96 -19.44 5.08
C LEU A 216 -3.34 -20.55 6.06
N GLU A 217 -2.59 -20.71 7.16
CA GLU A 217 -2.89 -21.68 8.23
C GLU A 217 -4.30 -21.44 8.80
N ASN A 218 -4.63 -20.18 9.14
CA ASN A 218 -5.94 -19.81 9.68
C ASN A 218 -7.11 -20.04 8.72
N ARG A 219 -6.85 -20.11 7.41
CA ARG A 219 -7.87 -20.42 6.39
C ARG A 219 -8.07 -21.91 6.18
N ASN A 220 -6.97 -22.66 6.25
CA ASN A 220 -6.99 -24.12 6.11
C ASN A 220 -7.55 -24.81 7.36
N ASP A 221 -7.60 -24.12 8.50
CA ASP A 221 -8.33 -24.52 9.70
C ASP A 221 -9.85 -24.34 9.50
N LYS A 222 -10.44 -25.16 8.63
CA LYS A 222 -11.87 -25.18 8.28
C LYS A 222 -12.79 -25.61 9.44
N SER A 223 -12.26 -25.82 10.65
CA SER A 223 -13.09 -25.97 11.86
C SER A 223 -13.72 -24.63 12.31
N ASN A 224 -13.09 -23.50 11.94
CA ASN A 224 -13.44 -22.17 12.47
C ASN A 224 -14.35 -21.35 11.54
N HIS A 225 -14.58 -21.76 10.29
CA HIS A 225 -15.47 -21.03 9.38
C HIS A 225 -16.93 -21.09 9.85
N HIS A 226 -17.39 -22.25 10.35
CA HIS A 226 -18.74 -22.39 10.88
C HIS A 226 -18.90 -21.63 12.20
N GLN A 227 -17.91 -21.72 13.10
CA GLN A 227 -17.93 -21.02 14.38
C GLN A 227 -17.91 -19.49 14.20
N ARG A 228 -17.11 -18.98 13.26
CA ARG A 228 -17.09 -17.55 12.91
C ARG A 228 -18.38 -17.08 12.24
N LEU A 229 -19.04 -17.92 11.44
CA LEU A 229 -20.36 -17.59 10.89
C LEU A 229 -21.44 -17.57 11.98
N GLU A 230 -21.38 -18.47 12.95
CA GLU A 230 -22.24 -18.47 14.13
C GLU A 230 -22.00 -17.21 14.98
N GLU A 231 -20.75 -16.88 15.30
CA GLU A 231 -20.36 -15.67 16.04
C GLU A 231 -20.75 -14.37 15.30
N ILE A 232 -20.58 -14.33 13.97
CA ILE A 232 -21.03 -13.19 13.15
C ILE A 232 -22.56 -13.11 13.11
N LYS A 233 -23.27 -14.25 13.11
CA LYS A 233 -24.74 -14.28 13.23
C LYS A 233 -25.22 -13.88 14.62
N GLU A 234 -24.45 -14.16 15.67
CA GLU A 234 -24.73 -13.70 17.04
C GLU A 234 -24.52 -12.18 17.18
N GLU A 235 -23.42 -11.64 16.66
CA GLU A 235 -23.08 -10.22 16.78
C GLU A 235 -23.86 -9.35 15.77
N PHE A 236 -24.09 -9.87 14.56
CA PHE A 236 -24.78 -9.19 13.47
C PHE A 236 -25.80 -10.13 12.79
N PRO A 237 -26.96 -10.37 13.44
CA PRO A 237 -28.01 -11.27 12.93
C PRO A 237 -28.43 -11.01 11.48
N ASN A 238 -28.33 -9.76 11.02
CA ASN A 238 -28.77 -9.35 9.69
C ASN A 238 -27.62 -9.29 8.68
N ALA A 239 -26.42 -9.81 8.98
CA ALA A 239 -25.24 -9.68 8.12
C ALA A 239 -25.44 -10.20 6.68
N TYR A 240 -26.32 -11.20 6.50
CA TYR A 240 -26.58 -11.85 5.21
C TYR A 240 -28.02 -11.67 4.72
N GLU A 241 -28.88 -10.98 5.47
CA GLU A 241 -30.25 -10.73 5.06
C GLU A 241 -30.30 -9.73 3.89
N PRO A 242 -31.22 -9.87 2.92
CA PRO A 242 -31.44 -8.82 1.92
C PRO A 242 -31.87 -7.51 2.60
N TRP A 243 -31.57 -6.37 1.98
CA TRP A 243 -32.02 -5.05 2.48
C TRP A 243 -33.47 -4.84 2.09
N SER A 244 -34.31 -4.39 3.02
CA SER A 244 -35.67 -3.93 2.69
C SER A 244 -35.68 -2.44 2.32
N GLU A 245 -36.70 -2.01 1.57
CA GLU A 245 -36.88 -0.59 1.22
C GLU A 245 -36.97 0.29 2.48
N GLU A 246 -37.66 -0.18 3.52
CA GLU A 246 -37.76 0.52 4.81
C GLU A 246 -36.40 0.65 5.52
N GLU A 247 -35.54 -0.38 5.46
CA GLU A 247 -34.19 -0.33 6.01
C GLU A 247 -33.32 0.67 5.26
N GLU A 248 -33.45 0.71 3.93
CA GLU A 248 -32.70 1.63 3.08
C GLU A 248 -33.10 3.09 3.33
N ASP A 249 -34.38 3.39 3.44
CA ASP A 249 -34.86 4.74 3.73
C ASP A 249 -34.49 5.20 5.14
N LYS A 250 -34.54 4.28 6.11
CA LYS A 250 -34.05 4.54 7.47
C LYS A 250 -32.54 4.77 7.48
N LEU A 251 -31.77 4.02 6.68
CA LEU A 251 -30.32 4.17 6.58
C LEU A 251 -29.97 5.54 6.01
N LYS A 252 -30.62 5.96 4.92
CA LYS A 252 -30.45 7.29 4.31
C LYS A 252 -30.75 8.41 5.30
N LYS A 253 -31.87 8.31 6.03
CA LYS A 253 -32.30 9.32 7.01
C LYS A 253 -31.35 9.44 8.21
N LEU A 254 -30.75 8.34 8.65
CA LEU A 254 -29.79 8.37 9.75
C LEU A 254 -28.41 8.84 9.27
N PHE A 255 -28.01 8.47 8.07
CA PHE A 255 -26.76 8.93 7.47
C PHE A 255 -26.78 10.45 7.20
N SER A 256 -27.90 11.00 6.71
CA SER A 256 -28.06 12.45 6.52
C SER A 256 -28.03 13.26 7.82
N LYS A 257 -28.20 12.59 8.97
CA LYS A 257 -28.02 13.17 10.32
C LYS A 257 -26.60 12.99 10.85
N ASN A 258 -25.63 12.62 10.00
CA ASN A 258 -24.23 12.37 10.34
C ASN A 258 -24.02 11.28 11.41
N VAL A 259 -24.91 10.29 11.48
CA VAL A 259 -24.72 9.15 12.38
C VAL A 259 -23.51 8.32 11.90
N PRO A 260 -22.50 8.07 12.77
CA PRO A 260 -21.29 7.33 12.38
C PRO A 260 -21.60 5.91 11.88
N ILE A 261 -20.80 5.42 10.93
CA ILE A 261 -20.96 4.09 10.31
C ILE A 261 -20.98 2.96 11.34
N GLN A 262 -20.19 3.08 12.41
CA GLN A 262 -20.15 2.11 13.51
C GLN A 262 -21.46 2.10 14.31
N ALA A 263 -22.12 3.25 14.48
CA ALA A 263 -23.42 3.34 15.12
C ALA A 263 -24.52 2.79 14.20
N LEU A 264 -24.46 3.08 12.91
CA LEU A 264 -25.36 2.50 11.91
C LEU A 264 -25.23 0.97 11.87
N ALA A 265 -24.02 0.43 11.89
CA ALA A 265 -23.77 -1.02 11.94
C ALA A 265 -24.50 -1.71 13.11
N LYS A 266 -24.48 -1.08 14.29
CA LYS A 266 -25.23 -1.58 15.46
C LYS A 266 -26.74 -1.47 15.28
N ILE A 267 -27.23 -0.34 14.75
CA ILE A 267 -28.67 -0.10 14.53
C ILE A 267 -29.27 -1.12 13.56
N PHE A 268 -28.55 -1.39 12.46
CA PHE A 268 -29.00 -2.32 11.42
C PHE A 268 -28.59 -3.77 11.71
N LYS A 269 -27.87 -4.02 12.81
CA LYS A 269 -27.32 -5.33 13.16
C LYS A 269 -26.57 -5.97 11.98
N ARG A 270 -25.81 -5.14 11.26
CA ARG A 270 -25.06 -5.47 10.05
C ARG A 270 -23.63 -5.00 10.19
N GLN A 271 -22.73 -5.69 9.49
CA GLN A 271 -21.32 -5.34 9.45
C GLN A 271 -21.09 -3.91 8.90
N PRO A 272 -20.12 -3.13 9.43
CA PRO A 272 -19.81 -1.79 8.92
C PRO A 272 -19.48 -1.73 7.42
N SER A 273 -18.93 -2.81 6.88
CA SER A 273 -18.66 -2.97 5.45
C SER A 273 -19.94 -3.03 4.62
N ALA A 274 -20.98 -3.71 5.12
CA ALA A 274 -22.29 -3.78 4.47
C ALA A 274 -22.98 -2.42 4.45
N ILE A 275 -22.88 -1.65 5.54
CA ILE A 275 -23.37 -0.26 5.61
C ILE A 275 -22.70 0.62 4.55
N LYS A 276 -21.36 0.60 4.49
CA LYS A 276 -20.57 1.36 3.49
C LYS A 276 -20.94 0.99 2.06
N SER A 277 -21.04 -0.31 1.79
CA SER A 277 -21.41 -0.80 0.46
C SER A 277 -22.81 -0.38 0.06
N ARG A 278 -23.76 -0.28 1.00
CA ARG A 278 -25.13 0.12 0.72
C ARG A 278 -25.24 1.62 0.47
N LEU A 279 -24.60 2.45 1.30
CA LEU A 279 -24.55 3.91 1.12
C LEU A 279 -23.95 4.31 -0.23
N ARG A 280 -22.87 3.62 -0.66
CA ARG A 280 -22.25 3.86 -1.98
C ARG A 280 -23.22 3.66 -3.15
N LYS A 281 -24.21 2.77 -3.02
CA LYS A 281 -25.24 2.55 -4.06
C LYS A 281 -26.25 3.70 -4.15
N PHE A 282 -26.35 4.57 -3.14
CA PHE A 282 -27.21 5.75 -3.15
C PHE A 282 -26.49 7.00 -3.68
N GLU A 283 -25.16 7.03 -3.61
CA GLU A 283 -24.34 8.17 -4.08
C GLU A 283 -23.95 8.08 -5.56
N ASP A 284 -24.24 6.97 -6.24
CA ASP A 284 -23.99 6.79 -7.67
C ASP A 284 -25.23 7.19 -8.49
N PRO A 285 -25.23 8.32 -9.24
CA PRO A 285 -26.39 8.78 -10.00
C PRO A 285 -26.62 8.03 -11.33
N LEU A 286 -25.83 6.98 -11.61
CA LEU A 286 -25.84 6.26 -12.89
C LEU A 286 -26.45 4.84 -12.81
N LEU A 287 -27.44 4.66 -11.94
CA LEU A 287 -28.44 3.59 -12.06
C LEU A 287 -29.80 4.19 -12.41
#